data_AF-A0A822H6P2-F1
#
_entry.id   AF-A0A822H6P2-F1
#
_cell.length_a   1.000
_cell.length_b   1.000
_cell.length_c   1.000
_cell.angle_alpha   90.00
_cell.angle_beta   90.00
_cell.angle_gamma   90.00
#
_symmetry.space_group_name_H-M   'P 1'
#
loop_
_entity.id
_entity.type
_entity.pdbx_description
1 polymer ?
#
loop_
_entity_poly.entity_id
_entity_poly.type
_entity_poly.pdbx_seq_one_letter_code
_entity_poly.pdbx_strand_id
1 'polypeptide(L)'
;YVTLYAKDVPVSRFEPGHHLIVTGLLPHEQCLSVLNIVLNRTNDSEIILKSKERLIFHVGFRRFSSSPIYSQHSNGDKHKFERYFRPRQTLVATCFGPITYPPTSVLAFKQYPDGRQELVATGSLLSVNPNRIILKRIVLSGHPFKIHKRSAVIRYMFFNP
;
A
#
# COMPACT_ATOMS: atom_id res chain seq x y z
N TYR A 1 -13.44 38.07 5.07
CA TYR A 1 -12.32 37.49 5.85
C TYR A 1 -12.92 36.69 7.00
N VAL A 2 -12.49 35.46 7.24
CA VAL A 2 -13.03 34.57 8.29
C VAL A 2 -11.91 34.20 9.24
N THR A 3 -12.18 34.29 10.55
CA THR A 3 -11.26 33.87 11.61
C THR A 3 -11.75 32.54 12.18
N LEU A 4 -10.89 31.52 12.16
CA LEU A 4 -11.19 30.19 12.72
C LEU A 4 -10.59 30.07 14.12
N TYR A 5 -11.41 29.68 15.10
CA TYR A 5 -10.97 29.38 16.46
C TYR A 5 -10.94 27.87 16.64
N ALA A 6 -9.74 27.29 16.74
CA ALA A 6 -9.55 25.86 16.96
C ALA A 6 -9.11 25.59 18.40
N LYS A 7 -9.73 24.59 19.04
CA LYS A 7 -9.36 24.14 20.39
C LYS A 7 -8.27 23.07 20.31
N ASP A 8 -7.42 23.00 21.33
CA ASP A 8 -6.43 21.92 21.53
C ASP A 8 -5.38 21.76 20.41
N VAL A 9 -4.91 22.88 19.85
CA VAL A 9 -3.85 22.89 18.82
C VAL A 9 -2.46 22.90 19.48
N PRO A 10 -1.58 21.93 19.18
CA PRO A 10 -0.22 21.91 19.72
C PRO A 10 0.65 23.01 19.10
N VAL A 11 1.24 23.86 19.94
CA VAL A 11 2.06 25.01 19.52
C VAL A 11 3.36 24.57 18.83
N SER A 12 3.88 23.40 19.17
CA SER A 12 5.19 22.90 18.69
C SER A 12 5.28 22.63 17.18
N ARG A 13 4.16 22.68 16.46
CA ARG A 13 4.13 22.42 15.00
C ARG A 13 4.06 23.70 14.16
N PHE A 14 4.01 24.86 14.81
CA PHE A 14 3.97 26.13 14.10
C PHE A 14 5.39 26.67 13.90
N GLU A 15 5.94 26.44 12.72
CA GLU A 15 7.23 27.00 12.33
C GLU A 15 7.02 28.23 11.43
N PRO A 16 7.61 29.39 11.77
CA PRO A 16 7.50 30.58 10.95
C PRO A 16 8.09 30.31 9.55
N GLY A 17 7.30 30.55 8.51
CA GLY A 17 7.67 30.30 7.11
C GLY A 17 6.94 29.11 6.46
N HIS A 18 6.21 28.30 7.21
CA HIS A 18 5.36 27.24 6.65
C HIS A 18 3.92 27.71 6.44
N HIS A 19 3.32 27.31 5.31
CA HIS A 19 1.91 27.59 5.03
C HIS A 19 1.00 26.59 5.74
N LEU A 20 -0.04 27.10 6.40
CA LEU A 20 -1.10 26.27 6.97
C LEU A 20 -2.27 26.17 5.98
N ILE A 21 -2.70 24.94 5.72
CA ILE A 21 -3.88 24.63 4.91
C ILE A 21 -4.90 23.98 5.82
N VAL A 22 -6.14 24.48 5.79
CA VAL A 22 -7.26 23.93 6.55
C VAL A 22 -8.30 23.38 5.57
N THR A 23 -8.73 22.14 5.78
CA THR A 23 -9.73 21.48 4.95
C THR A 23 -10.86 20.95 5.82
N GLY A 24 -12.11 21.15 5.37
CA GLY A 24 -13.27 20.53 6.01
C GLY A 24 -13.33 19.04 5.69
N LEU A 25 -13.67 18.22 6.68
CA LEU A 25 -13.86 16.78 6.50
C LEU A 25 -15.31 16.49 6.10
N LEU A 26 -15.49 15.53 5.20
CA LEU A 26 -16.82 15.02 4.88
C LEU A 26 -17.32 14.07 5.99
N PRO A 27 -18.64 13.83 6.06
CA PRO A 27 -19.19 12.83 6.98
C PRO A 27 -18.44 11.50 6.88
N HIS A 28 -18.14 10.87 8.01
CA HIS A 28 -17.41 9.59 8.11
C HIS A 28 -15.92 9.57 7.68
N GLU A 29 -15.34 10.67 7.18
CA GLU A 29 -13.89 10.70 6.88
C GLU A 29 -12.99 10.72 8.13
N GLN A 30 -13.57 10.94 9.30
CA GLN A 30 -12.89 10.80 10.59
C GLN A 30 -12.64 9.34 10.99
N CYS A 31 -13.36 8.39 10.39
CA CYS A 31 -13.24 6.98 10.71
C CYS A 31 -12.02 6.35 10.02
N LEU A 32 -11.57 5.22 10.57
CA LEU A 32 -10.50 4.39 10.00
C LEU A 32 -11.08 3.21 9.24
N SER A 33 -10.49 2.87 8.09
CA SER A 33 -10.85 1.68 7.32
C SER A 33 -9.65 1.16 6.53
N VAL A 34 -9.90 0.17 5.68
CA VAL A 34 -8.93 -0.38 4.74
C VAL A 34 -9.02 0.36 3.42
N LEU A 35 -7.96 1.08 3.08
CA LEU A 35 -7.79 1.79 1.83
C LEU A 35 -7.13 0.87 0.81
N ASN A 36 -7.75 0.74 -0.36
CA ASN A 36 -7.19 0.08 -1.53
C ASN A 36 -6.75 1.16 -2.52
N ILE A 37 -5.45 1.22 -2.79
CA ILE A 37 -4.83 2.27 -3.57
C ILE A 37 -4.16 1.62 -4.78
N VAL A 38 -4.49 2.06 -5.99
CA VAL A 38 -3.75 1.67 -7.19
C VAL A 38 -2.50 2.52 -7.26
N LEU A 39 -1.34 1.88 -7.29
CA LEU A 39 -0.03 2.54 -7.38
C LEU A 39 0.67 2.13 -8.68
N ASN A 40 1.19 3.14 -9.36
CA ASN A 40 2.09 3.03 -10.50
C ASN A 40 3.47 3.46 -10.05
N ARG A 41 4.49 2.64 -10.33
CA ARG A 41 5.87 3.00 -10.00
C ARG A 41 6.31 4.18 -10.88
N THR A 42 6.98 5.16 -10.28
CA THR A 42 7.72 6.20 -11.02
C THR A 42 8.89 5.58 -11.80
N ASN A 43 9.23 6.15 -12.96
CA ASN A 43 10.33 5.65 -13.80
C ASN A 43 11.71 5.94 -13.21
N ASP A 44 11.81 6.92 -12.31
CA ASP A 44 13.09 7.47 -11.86
C ASP A 44 13.78 6.65 -10.78
N SER A 45 13.09 5.68 -10.17
CA SER A 45 13.64 4.90 -9.06
C SER A 45 13.53 3.40 -9.32
N GLU A 46 14.71 2.77 -9.40
CA GLU A 46 14.86 1.33 -9.66
C GLU A 46 14.73 0.48 -8.39
N ILE A 47 14.54 1.13 -7.23
CA ILE A 47 14.46 0.48 -5.93
C ILE A 47 13.26 -0.46 -5.89
N ILE A 48 13.53 -1.71 -5.52
CA ILE A 48 12.50 -2.72 -5.29
C ILE A 48 11.99 -2.54 -3.86
N LEU A 49 10.70 -2.24 -3.71
CA LEU A 49 10.07 -2.08 -2.39
C LEU A 49 9.49 -3.40 -1.92
N LYS A 50 9.72 -3.74 -0.66
CA LYS A 50 9.18 -4.96 -0.07
C LYS A 50 7.77 -4.69 0.45
N SER A 51 6.89 -5.68 0.29
CA SER A 51 5.57 -5.64 0.92
C SER A 51 5.72 -5.59 2.45
N LYS A 52 4.84 -4.82 3.12
CA LYS A 52 4.92 -4.47 4.56
C LYS A 52 6.06 -3.53 4.97
N GLU A 53 6.82 -3.00 4.03
CA GLU A 53 7.78 -1.92 4.30
C GLU A 53 7.03 -0.61 4.60
N ARG A 54 7.60 0.22 5.49
CA ARG A 54 6.99 1.49 5.88
C ARG A 54 7.09 2.50 4.74
N LEU A 55 5.96 3.04 4.30
CA LEU A 55 5.89 4.13 3.35
C LEU A 55 5.09 5.31 3.91
N ILE A 56 5.37 6.51 3.40
CA ILE A 56 4.59 7.71 3.67
C ILE A 56 3.62 7.90 2.51
N PHE A 57 2.34 7.88 2.82
CA PHE A 57 1.27 8.15 1.86
C PHE A 57 0.77 9.57 2.00
N HIS A 58 0.62 10.23 0.87
CA HIS A 58 -0.16 11.44 0.72
C HIS A 58 -1.40 11.06 -0.07
N VAL A 59 -2.56 11.06 0.60
CA VAL A 59 -3.86 10.73 0.02
C VAL A 59 -4.68 12.01 0.06
N GLY A 60 -4.76 12.72 -1.07
CA GLY A 60 -5.34 14.06 -1.13
C GLY A 60 -4.65 15.01 -0.14
N PHE A 61 -5.40 15.55 0.80
CA PHE A 61 -4.89 16.45 1.85
C PHE A 61 -4.33 15.73 3.09
N ARG A 62 -4.41 14.40 3.15
CA ARG A 62 -3.97 13.61 4.30
C ARG A 62 -2.59 13.04 4.06
N ARG A 63 -1.70 13.24 5.04
CA ARG A 63 -0.39 12.59 5.08
C ARG A 63 -0.32 11.67 6.28
N PHE A 64 -0.07 10.39 6.02
CA PHE A 64 0.14 9.40 7.06
C PHE A 64 1.18 8.41 6.58
N SER A 65 1.81 7.72 7.52
CA SER A 65 2.70 6.62 7.18
C SER A 65 1.98 5.30 7.45
N SER A 66 2.16 4.32 6.57
CA SER A 66 1.56 2.98 6.69
C SER A 66 2.46 1.92 6.05
N SER A 67 2.25 0.66 6.41
CA SER A 67 2.99 -0.49 5.86
C SER A 67 2.05 -1.27 4.94
N PRO A 68 2.01 -0.97 3.63
CA PRO A 68 1.02 -1.54 2.73
C PRO A 68 1.31 -3.00 2.39
N ILE A 69 0.24 -3.72 2.10
CA ILE A 69 0.29 -5.06 1.52
C ILE A 69 0.03 -4.91 0.02
N TYR A 70 0.97 -5.35 -0.80
CA TYR A 70 0.82 -5.31 -2.25
C TYR A 70 0.06 -6.52 -2.80
N SER A 71 -0.82 -6.26 -3.75
CA SER A 71 -1.62 -7.26 -4.45
C SER A 71 -1.76 -6.92 -5.93
N GLN A 72 -2.04 -7.92 -6.77
CA GLN A 72 -2.29 -7.71 -8.19
C GLN A 72 -3.56 -6.88 -8.43
N HIS A 73 -3.53 -6.03 -9.44
CA HIS A 73 -4.71 -5.34 -9.95
C HIS A 73 -5.41 -6.24 -10.98
N SER A 74 -6.29 -7.11 -10.48
CA SER A 74 -7.10 -8.05 -11.29
C SER A 74 -8.59 -7.79 -11.10
N ASN A 75 -9.43 -8.30 -12.01
CA ASN A 75 -10.88 -8.09 -12.03
C ASN A 75 -11.70 -9.13 -11.24
N GLY A 76 -11.06 -10.08 -10.55
CA GLY A 76 -11.76 -11.09 -9.72
C GLY A 76 -11.71 -10.74 -8.23
N ASP A 77 -12.47 -11.46 -7.40
CA ASP A 77 -12.58 -11.16 -5.94
C ASP A 77 -11.32 -11.51 -5.14
N LYS A 78 -10.49 -12.41 -5.69
CA LYS A 78 -9.28 -12.92 -5.05
C LYS A 78 -8.07 -12.30 -5.73
N HIS A 79 -7.26 -11.60 -4.97
CA HIS A 79 -6.07 -10.93 -5.49
C HIS A 79 -4.80 -11.59 -4.98
N LYS A 80 -3.90 -11.93 -5.89
CA LYS A 80 -2.61 -12.54 -5.53
C LYS A 80 -1.73 -11.51 -4.84
N PHE A 81 -1.19 -11.88 -3.68
CA PHE A 81 -0.19 -11.12 -2.94
C PHE A 81 1.11 -11.01 -3.76
N GLU A 82 1.65 -9.80 -3.83
CA GLU A 82 2.97 -9.53 -4.39
C GLU A 82 3.96 -9.23 -3.27
N ARG A 83 5.10 -9.93 -3.29
CA ARG A 83 6.15 -9.75 -2.27
C ARG A 83 6.91 -8.44 -2.45
N TYR A 84 6.99 -7.98 -3.69
CA TYR A 84 7.81 -6.86 -4.11
C TYR A 84 7.05 -5.97 -5.07
N PHE A 85 7.20 -4.66 -4.92
CA PHE A 85 6.79 -3.68 -5.91
C PHE A 85 7.94 -3.47 -6.91
N ARG A 86 7.78 -4.05 -8.11
CA ARG A 86 8.79 -3.97 -9.16
C ARG A 86 8.68 -2.65 -9.94
N PRO A 87 9.79 -2.18 -10.53
CA PRO A 87 9.75 -1.08 -11.49
C PRO A 87 8.75 -1.31 -12.63
N ARG A 88 8.12 -0.23 -13.10
CA ARG A 88 7.20 -0.23 -14.26
C ARG A 88 5.97 -1.16 -14.12
N GLN A 89 5.63 -1.53 -12.89
CA GLN A 89 4.44 -2.32 -12.59
C GLN A 89 3.33 -1.43 -12.01
N THR A 90 2.08 -1.80 -12.28
CA THR A 90 0.91 -1.31 -11.55
C THR A 90 0.44 -2.38 -10.57
N LEU A 91 0.17 -1.99 -9.33
CA LEU A 91 -0.34 -2.89 -8.31
C LEU A 91 -1.31 -2.17 -7.37
N VAL A 92 -2.00 -2.92 -6.53
CA VAL A 92 -2.87 -2.38 -5.49
C VAL A 92 -2.16 -2.51 -4.14
N ALA A 93 -1.91 -1.38 -3.50
CA ALA A 93 -1.47 -1.28 -2.12
C ALA A 93 -2.69 -1.20 -1.20
N THR A 94 -2.80 -2.14 -0.28
CA THR A 94 -3.86 -2.17 0.72
C THR A 94 -3.27 -1.85 2.08
N CYS A 95 -3.82 -0.86 2.76
CA CYS A 95 -3.36 -0.43 4.07
C CYS A 95 -4.48 0.16 4.92
N PHE A 96 -4.29 0.20 6.24
CA PHE A 96 -5.18 0.92 7.14
C PHE A 96 -4.89 2.41 7.10
N GLY A 97 -5.94 3.23 7.04
CA GLY A 97 -5.86 4.68 7.06
C GLY A 97 -7.23 5.35 7.21
N PRO A 98 -7.26 6.69 7.35
CA PRO A 98 -8.50 7.45 7.42
C PRO A 98 -9.30 7.31 6.13
N ILE A 99 -10.61 7.16 6.24
CA ILE A 99 -11.51 7.10 5.08
C ILE A 99 -11.39 8.41 4.28
N THR A 100 -11.31 8.29 2.96
CA THR A 100 -11.33 9.43 2.03
C THR A 100 -12.20 9.03 0.84
N TYR A 101 -13.06 9.92 0.38
CA TYR A 101 -13.97 9.61 -0.73
C TYR A 101 -13.25 9.72 -2.09
N PRO A 102 -13.25 8.66 -2.92
CA PRO A 102 -12.74 8.74 -4.30
C PRO A 102 -13.56 9.73 -5.15
N PRO A 103 -12.98 10.36 -6.19
CA PRO A 103 -11.61 10.18 -6.67
C PRO A 103 -10.59 10.99 -5.86
N THR A 104 -9.44 10.39 -5.55
CA THR A 104 -8.35 11.09 -4.84
C THR A 104 -7.01 10.61 -5.37
N SER A 105 -6.10 11.54 -5.65
CA SER A 105 -4.72 11.21 -6.03
C SER A 105 -3.93 10.73 -4.82
N VAL A 106 -3.03 9.79 -5.05
CA VAL A 106 -2.17 9.24 -4.01
C VAL A 106 -0.72 9.30 -4.45
N LEU A 107 0.14 9.79 -3.56
CA LEU A 107 1.59 9.75 -3.69
C LEU A 107 2.15 8.88 -2.58
N ALA A 108 3.11 8.01 -2.92
CA ALA A 108 3.81 7.19 -1.97
C ALA A 108 5.30 7.59 -1.97
N PHE A 109 5.82 7.85 -0.78
CA PHE A 109 7.20 8.22 -0.54
C PHE A 109 7.90 7.19 0.33
N LYS A 110 9.16 6.90 0.01
CA LYS A 110 10.07 6.18 0.89
C LYS A 110 10.86 7.18 1.72
N GLN A 111 10.92 6.96 3.03
CA GLN A 111 11.70 7.77 3.94
C GLN A 111 13.03 7.07 4.24
N TYR A 112 14.14 7.79 4.06
CA TYR A 112 15.47 7.33 4.43
C TYR A 112 15.83 7.74 5.87
N PRO A 113 16.82 7.08 6.50
CA PRO A 113 17.30 7.45 7.83
C PRO A 113 17.69 8.93 7.96
N ASP A 114 18.21 9.51 6.88
CA ASP A 114 18.62 10.93 6.81
C ASP A 114 17.44 11.92 6.75
N GLY A 115 16.20 11.42 6.87
CA GLY A 115 14.98 12.24 6.78
C GLY A 115 14.54 12.57 5.34
N ARG A 116 15.39 12.32 4.34
CA ARG A 116 15.06 12.50 2.92
C ARG A 116 13.86 11.62 2.53
N GLN A 117 12.96 12.20 1.74
CA GLN A 117 11.80 11.51 1.19
C GLN A 117 11.92 11.44 -0.33
N GLU A 118 11.81 10.24 -0.87
CA GLU A 118 11.87 9.99 -2.31
C GLU A 118 10.52 9.49 -2.80
N LEU A 119 10.03 10.09 -3.89
CA LEU A 119 8.78 9.69 -4.52
C LEU A 119 8.96 8.34 -5.23
N VAL A 120 8.28 7.32 -4.72
CA VAL A 120 8.40 5.96 -5.26
C VAL A 120 7.19 5.56 -6.11
N ALA A 121 6.00 6.06 -5.81
CA ALA A 121 4.86 5.73 -6.64
C ALA A 121 3.84 6.85 -6.64
N THR A 122 3.13 6.93 -7.76
CA THR A 122 1.98 7.80 -7.95
C THR A 122 0.78 6.94 -8.27
N GLY A 123 -0.40 7.41 -7.95
CA GLY A 123 -1.58 6.58 -8.08
C GLY A 123 -2.85 7.28 -7.68
N SER A 124 -3.88 6.48 -7.45
CA SER A 124 -5.19 6.95 -7.04
C SER A 124 -5.84 5.98 -6.07
N LEU A 125 -6.74 6.52 -5.25
CA LEU A 125 -7.56 5.72 -4.35
C LEU A 125 -8.58 4.94 -5.18
N LEU A 126 -8.49 3.61 -5.15
CA LEU A 126 -9.39 2.71 -5.89
C LEU A 126 -10.71 2.53 -5.14
N SER A 127 -10.63 2.15 -3.88
CA SER A 127 -11.80 1.93 -3.03
C SER A 127 -11.43 1.92 -1.56
N VAL A 128 -12.42 2.19 -0.71
CA VAL A 128 -12.29 2.06 0.74
C VAL A 128 -13.19 0.91 1.17
N ASN A 129 -12.62 -0.30 1.19
CA ASN A 129 -13.38 -1.52 1.49
C ASN A 129 -12.48 -2.59 2.13
N PRO A 130 -12.81 -3.07 3.34
CA PRO A 130 -12.08 -4.16 3.99
C PRO A 130 -12.32 -5.55 3.37
N ASN A 131 -13.33 -5.71 2.52
CA ASN A 131 -13.73 -7.01 1.97
C ASN A 131 -12.84 -7.49 0.80
N ARG A 132 -11.85 -6.69 0.36
CA ARG A 132 -10.91 -7.09 -0.71
C ARG A 132 -9.96 -8.17 -0.20
N ILE A 133 -10.09 -9.39 -0.73
CA ILE A 133 -9.31 -10.55 -0.26
C ILE A 133 -7.93 -10.61 -0.95
N ILE A 134 -6.87 -10.65 -0.14
CA ILE A 134 -5.49 -10.80 -0.60
C ILE A 134 -4.95 -12.19 -0.21
N LEU A 135 -4.52 -12.97 -1.20
CA LEU A 135 -4.08 -14.36 -1.03
C LEU A 135 -2.57 -14.51 -1.24
N LYS A 136 -1.88 -15.08 -0.25
CA LYS A 136 -0.45 -15.41 -0.36
C LYS A 136 -0.28 -16.81 -0.93
N ARG A 137 0.30 -16.90 -2.14
CA ARG A 137 0.70 -18.18 -2.74
C ARG A 137 2.02 -18.67 -2.15
N ILE A 138 2.06 -19.94 -1.75
CA ILE A 138 3.27 -20.69 -1.42
C ILE A 138 3.36 -21.83 -2.45
N VAL A 139 4.53 -22.00 -3.06
CA VAL A 139 4.78 -23.07 -4.03
C VAL A 139 5.72 -24.08 -3.37
N LEU A 140 5.26 -25.33 -3.26
CA LEU A 140 6.08 -26.43 -2.77
C LEU A 140 6.76 -27.10 -3.97
N SER A 141 8.07 -27.32 -3.86
CA SER A 141 8.87 -28.00 -4.89
C SER A 141 9.16 -29.43 -4.43
N GLY A 142 9.04 -30.37 -5.35
CA GLY A 142 9.48 -31.76 -5.16
C GLY A 142 10.29 -32.23 -6.37
N HIS A 143 11.06 -33.28 -6.19
CA HIS A 143 11.86 -33.89 -7.25
C HIS A 143 11.24 -35.24 -7.66
N PRO A 144 10.96 -35.48 -8.95
CA PRO A 144 10.45 -36.77 -9.40
C PRO A 144 11.54 -37.85 -9.21
N PHE A 145 11.21 -38.95 -8.52
CA PHE A 145 12.16 -40.03 -8.21
C PHE A 145 11.92 -41.29 -9.03
N LYS A 146 10.68 -41.78 -9.10
CA LYS A 146 10.29 -42.90 -9.96
C LYS A 146 9.18 -42.45 -10.90
N ILE A 147 9.31 -42.74 -12.19
CA ILE A 147 8.38 -42.31 -13.22
C ILE A 147 7.79 -43.55 -13.91
N HIS A 148 6.48 -43.65 -13.93
CA HIS A 148 5.70 -44.65 -14.65
C HIS A 148 4.87 -43.97 -15.74
N LYS A 149 4.15 -44.75 -16.56
CA LYS A 149 3.41 -44.24 -17.73
C LYS A 149 2.35 -43.18 -17.39
N ARG A 150 1.71 -43.26 -16.21
CA ARG A 150 0.65 -42.33 -15.74
C ARG A 150 0.79 -41.91 -14.27
N SER A 151 1.89 -42.29 -13.61
CA SER A 151 2.12 -41.99 -12.20
C SER A 151 3.60 -41.72 -11.95
N ALA A 152 3.91 -40.94 -10.92
CA ALA A 152 5.27 -40.69 -10.50
C ALA A 152 5.34 -40.60 -8.98
N VAL A 153 6.44 -41.08 -8.41
CA VAL A 153 6.76 -40.93 -6.99
C VAL A 153 7.63 -39.69 -6.85
N ILE A 154 7.15 -38.69 -6.11
CA ILE A 154 7.86 -37.41 -5.87
C ILE A 154 8.53 -37.49 -4.50
N ARG A 155 9.83 -37.13 -4.44
CA ARG A 155 10.60 -36.97 -3.19
C ARG A 155 10.80 -35.49 -2.86
N TYR A 156 11.14 -35.21 -1.60
CA TYR A 156 11.48 -33.87 -1.08
C TYR A 156 10.34 -32.84 -1.11
N MET A 157 9.11 -33.23 -1.48
CA MET A 157 7.95 -32.34 -1.41
C MET A 157 7.39 -32.23 0.02
N PHE A 158 7.43 -33.34 0.77
CA PHE A 158 7.00 -33.45 2.17
C PHE A 158 7.96 -34.38 2.92
N PHE A 159 8.10 -34.17 4.24
CA PHE A 159 8.95 -35.00 5.11
C PHE A 159 8.17 -35.83 6.12
N ASN A 160 6.91 -35.46 6.38
CA ASN A 160 6.01 -36.21 7.23
C ASN A 160 4.96 -36.90 6.35
N PRO A 161 4.69 -38.20 6.60
CA PRO A 161 3.59 -38.92 5.94
C PRO A 161 2.21 -38.41 6.38
#